data_AF-A0A0F9MFH4-F1
#
_entry.id   AF-A0A0F9MFH4-F1
#
_cell.length_a   1.000
_cell.length_b   1.000
_cell.length_c   1.000
_cell.angle_alpha   90.00
_cell.angle_beta   90.00
_cell.angle_gamma   90.00
#
_symmetry.space_group_name_H-M   'P 1'
#
loop_
_entity.id
_entity.type
_entity.pdbx_description
1 polymer ?
#
loop_
_entity_poly.entity_id
_entity_poly.type
_entity_poly.pdbx_seq_one_letter_code
_entity_poly.pdbx_strand_id
1 'polypeptide(L)'
;MAEPWDTLRFNFVSRVTAYYVIWGQAYDEMYDLYQDLATEGNPQSSQEAYSLSLKFNAIRAKWGGGTSTVPGRLLQCLDYLNENIGGGEVTMDSILTAMMTATPEQVTKFMGITQAYKVAVWESPFNEEFYAALARGFKIWGP
;
A
#
# COMPACT_ATOMS: atom_id res chain seq x y z
N MET A 1 -2.99 1.77 16.11
CA MET A 1 -3.00 2.67 14.94
C MET A 1 -2.36 1.91 13.78
N ALA A 2 -2.96 1.93 12.60
CA ALA A 2 -2.33 1.38 11.40
C ALA A 2 -1.09 2.21 11.03
N GLU A 3 -0.06 1.57 10.48
CA GLU A 3 1.17 2.25 10.04
C GLU A 3 0.88 3.19 8.86
N PRO A 4 1.42 4.43 8.84
CA PRO A 4 1.24 5.35 7.72
C PRO A 4 1.70 4.75 6.39
N TRP A 5 0.97 5.05 5.30
CA TRP A 5 1.29 4.56 3.96
C TRP A 5 2.74 4.86 3.55
N ASP A 6 3.24 6.07 3.82
CA ASP A 6 4.61 6.46 3.48
C ASP A 6 5.65 5.55 4.15
N THR A 7 5.41 5.13 5.38
CA THR A 7 6.30 4.21 6.11
C THR A 7 6.25 2.81 5.51
N LEU A 8 5.05 2.30 5.20
CA LEU A 8 4.88 0.99 4.53
C LEU A 8 5.56 0.97 3.16
N ARG A 9 5.35 2.03 2.38
CA ARG A 9 5.96 2.23 1.05
C ARG A 9 7.47 2.28 1.14
N PHE A 10 8.01 3.05 2.07
CA PHE A 10 9.45 3.14 2.32
C PHE A 10 10.05 1.78 2.69
N ASN A 11 9.42 1.06 3.63
CA ASN A 11 9.85 -0.26 4.08
C ASN A 11 9.86 -1.27 2.92
N PHE A 12 8.86 -1.24 2.05
CA PHE A 12 8.81 -2.08 0.86
C PHE A 12 9.98 -1.78 -0.09
N VAL A 13 10.15 -0.52 -0.48
CA VAL A 13 11.24 -0.09 -1.38
C VAL A 13 12.61 -0.43 -0.78
N SER A 14 12.80 -0.20 0.52
CA SER A 14 14.05 -0.53 1.22
C SER A 14 14.38 -2.01 1.13
N ARG A 15 13.39 -2.90 1.29
CA ARG A 15 13.60 -4.36 1.16
C ARG A 15 13.95 -4.74 -0.27
N VAL A 16 13.27 -4.18 -1.26
CA VAL A 16 13.56 -4.43 -2.68
C VAL A 16 15.00 -4.04 -3.01
N THR A 17 15.44 -2.87 -2.57
CA THR A 17 16.82 -2.41 -2.73
C THR A 17 17.82 -3.34 -2.02
N ALA A 18 17.53 -3.79 -0.79
CA ALA A 18 18.39 -4.71 -0.07
C ALA A 18 18.58 -6.03 -0.84
N TYR A 19 17.49 -6.63 -1.34
CA TYR A 19 17.57 -7.85 -2.14
C TYR A 19 18.31 -7.62 -3.47
N TYR A 20 18.09 -6.49 -4.14
CA TYR A 20 18.83 -6.15 -5.35
C TYR A 20 20.35 -6.12 -5.12
N VAL A 21 20.79 -5.59 -3.97
CA VAL A 21 22.21 -5.59 -3.58
C VAL A 21 22.72 -7.00 -3.30
N ILE A 22 21.97 -7.81 -2.53
CA ILE A 22 22.34 -9.20 -2.20
C ILE A 22 22.55 -10.03 -3.48
N TRP A 23 21.65 -9.92 -4.46
CA TRP A 23 21.80 -10.62 -5.73
C TRP A 23 23.00 -10.11 -6.56
N GLY A 24 23.36 -8.83 -6.41
CA GLY A 24 24.58 -8.27 -7.00
C GLY A 24 25.84 -8.88 -6.39
N GLN A 25 25.91 -8.95 -5.07
CA GLN A 25 27.04 -9.57 -4.37
C GLN A 25 27.20 -11.04 -4.74
N ALA A 26 26.10 -11.81 -4.79
CA ALA A 26 26.15 -13.21 -5.22
C ALA A 26 26.63 -13.37 -6.68
N TYR A 27 26.30 -12.43 -7.56
CA TYR A 27 26.84 -12.39 -8.92
C TYR A 27 28.35 -12.17 -8.92
N ASP A 28 28.83 -11.16 -8.20
CA ASP A 28 30.25 -10.80 -8.13
C ASP A 28 31.08 -11.95 -7.53
N GLU A 29 30.63 -12.55 -6.41
CA GLU A 29 31.32 -13.69 -5.77
C GLU A 29 31.44 -14.92 -6.69
N MET A 30 30.40 -15.24 -7.46
CA MET A 30 30.47 -16.35 -8.42
C MET A 30 31.34 -16.02 -9.63
N TYR A 31 31.37 -14.76 -10.03
CA TYR A 31 32.22 -14.32 -11.12
C TYR A 31 33.71 -14.37 -10.73
N ASP A 32 34.03 -13.97 -9.50
CA ASP A 32 35.38 -14.09 -8.95
C ASP A 32 35.81 -15.57 -8.86
N LEU A 33 34.93 -16.44 -8.34
CA LEU A 33 35.17 -17.89 -8.32
C LEU A 33 35.43 -18.47 -9.72
N TYR A 34 34.72 -17.98 -10.74
CA TYR A 34 34.96 -18.37 -12.13
C TYR A 34 36.40 -18.06 -12.58
N GLN A 35 36.91 -16.87 -12.24
CA GLN A 35 38.27 -16.42 -12.60
C GLN A 35 39.33 -17.24 -11.86
N ASP A 36 39.12 -17.51 -10.58
CA ASP A 36 40.04 -18.30 -9.76
C ASP A 36 40.13 -19.74 -10.30
N LEU A 37 38.98 -20.39 -10.53
CA LEU A 37 38.94 -21.77 -11.09
C LEU A 37 39.53 -21.85 -12.50
N ALA A 38 39.38 -20.80 -13.31
CA ALA A 38 40.01 -20.75 -14.63
C ALA A 38 41.54 -20.71 -14.50
N THR A 39 42.06 -19.96 -13.54
CA THR A 39 43.49 -19.83 -13.27
C THR A 39 44.09 -21.11 -12.68
N GLU A 40 43.33 -21.83 -11.86
CA GLU A 40 43.75 -23.11 -11.27
C GLU A 40 43.68 -24.30 -12.24
N GLY A 41 43.21 -24.10 -13.47
CA GLY A 41 43.11 -25.18 -14.46
C GLY A 41 41.92 -26.12 -14.25
N ASN A 42 40.83 -25.62 -13.66
CA ASN A 42 39.57 -26.34 -13.44
C ASN A 42 38.46 -25.86 -14.41
N PRO A 43 38.56 -26.15 -15.73
CA PRO A 43 37.73 -25.53 -16.75
C PRO A 43 36.24 -25.86 -16.62
N GLN A 44 35.90 -27.08 -16.19
CA GLN A 44 34.49 -27.47 -16.03
C GLN A 44 33.82 -26.68 -14.90
N SER A 45 34.41 -26.69 -13.70
CA SER A 45 33.88 -25.96 -12.54
C SER A 45 33.88 -24.44 -12.77
N SER A 46 34.87 -23.91 -13.49
CA SER A 46 34.89 -22.51 -13.92
C SER A 46 33.66 -22.16 -14.78
N GLN A 47 33.33 -22.99 -15.79
CA GLN A 47 32.13 -22.76 -16.61
C GLN A 47 30.82 -22.88 -15.81
N GLU A 48 30.75 -23.80 -14.84
CA GLU A 48 29.60 -23.92 -13.94
C GLU A 48 29.42 -22.66 -13.07
N ALA A 49 30.51 -22.13 -12.50
CA ALA A 49 30.50 -20.89 -11.73
C ALA A 49 30.07 -19.68 -12.59
N TYR A 50 30.58 -19.58 -13.82
CA TYR A 50 30.17 -18.54 -14.76
C TYR A 50 28.67 -18.62 -15.08
N SER A 51 28.17 -19.82 -15.39
CA SER A 51 26.74 -20.05 -15.64
C SER A 51 25.88 -19.64 -14.46
N LEU A 52 26.34 -19.92 -13.23
CA LEU A 52 25.64 -19.52 -12.02
C LEU A 52 25.65 -18.00 -11.81
N SER A 53 26.77 -17.32 -12.08
CA SER A 53 26.84 -15.84 -12.04
C SER A 53 25.77 -15.22 -12.96
N LEU A 54 25.64 -15.71 -14.20
CA LEU A 54 24.64 -15.21 -15.15
C LEU A 54 23.20 -15.38 -14.63
N LYS A 55 22.92 -16.49 -13.92
CA LYS A 55 21.61 -16.71 -13.28
C LYS A 55 21.36 -15.71 -12.16
N PHE A 56 22.34 -15.43 -11.31
CA PHE A 56 22.20 -14.41 -10.26
C PHE A 56 21.97 -13.02 -10.84
N ASN A 57 22.69 -12.64 -11.91
CA ASN A 57 22.46 -11.37 -12.58
C ASN A 57 21.06 -11.28 -13.22
N ALA A 58 20.57 -12.38 -13.81
CA ALA A 58 19.21 -12.42 -14.35
C ALA A 58 18.14 -12.25 -13.24
N ILE A 59 18.34 -12.87 -12.07
CA ILE A 59 17.46 -12.68 -10.91
C ILE A 59 17.50 -11.24 -10.42
N ARG A 60 18.71 -10.67 -10.25
CA ARG A 60 18.92 -9.27 -9.88
C ARG A 60 18.16 -8.31 -10.80
N ALA A 61 18.25 -8.52 -12.12
CA ALA A 61 17.57 -7.69 -13.11
C ALA A 61 16.03 -7.74 -12.99
N LYS A 62 15.47 -8.87 -12.54
CA LYS A 62 14.01 -9.00 -12.29
C LYS A 62 13.56 -8.40 -10.95
N TRP A 63 14.49 -8.21 -10.02
CA TRP A 63 14.22 -7.68 -8.67
C TRP A 63 14.52 -6.19 -8.52
N GLY A 64 15.22 -5.56 -9.47
CA GLY A 64 15.62 -4.15 -9.39
C GLY A 64 14.48 -3.14 -9.41
N GLY A 65 14.82 -1.86 -9.23
CA GLY A 65 13.87 -0.74 -9.26
C GLY A 65 13.51 -0.33 -10.69
N GLY A 66 12.36 -0.78 -11.18
CA GLY A 66 11.82 -0.34 -12.48
C GLY A 66 10.39 -0.81 -12.68
N THR A 67 9.59 -0.06 -13.44
CA THR A 67 8.15 -0.33 -13.65
C THR A 67 7.86 -1.66 -14.37
N SER A 68 8.86 -2.24 -15.03
CA SER A 68 8.78 -3.54 -15.70
C SER A 68 9.10 -4.73 -14.80
N THR A 69 9.56 -4.50 -13.57
CA THR A 69 9.94 -5.54 -12.60
C THR A 69 8.76 -5.97 -11.75
N VAL A 70 8.84 -7.17 -11.14
CA VAL A 70 7.78 -7.65 -10.23
C VAL A 70 7.60 -6.70 -9.04
N PRO A 71 8.67 -6.25 -8.34
CA PRO A 71 8.51 -5.30 -7.25
C PRO A 71 7.97 -3.94 -7.70
N GLY A 72 8.39 -3.44 -8.87
CA GLY A 72 7.87 -2.19 -9.42
C GLY A 72 6.38 -2.24 -9.72
N ARG A 73 5.88 -3.35 -10.29
CA ARG A 73 4.45 -3.56 -10.52
C ARG A 73 3.67 -3.68 -9.21
N LEU A 74 4.21 -4.39 -8.22
CA LEU A 74 3.60 -4.47 -6.89
C LEU A 74 3.51 -3.10 -6.23
N LEU A 75 4.56 -2.28 -6.32
CA LEU A 75 4.54 -0.91 -5.81
C LEU A 75 3.46 -0.07 -6.52
N GLN A 76 3.32 -0.18 -7.84
CA GLN A 76 2.25 0.51 -8.59
C GLN A 76 0.85 0.04 -8.16
N CYS A 77 0.65 -1.25 -7.96
CA CYS A 77 -0.62 -1.77 -7.44
C CYS A 77 -0.90 -1.21 -6.05
N LEU A 78 0.10 -1.15 -5.17
CA LEU A 78 -0.08 -0.62 -3.81
C LEU A 78 -0.31 0.89 -3.81
N ASP A 79 0.42 1.66 -4.63
CA ASP A 79 0.20 3.09 -4.85
C ASP A 79 -1.25 3.31 -5.35
N TYR A 80 -1.70 2.54 -6.34
CA TYR A 80 -3.07 2.58 -6.84
C TYR A 80 -4.10 2.26 -5.75
N LEU A 81 -3.88 1.21 -4.95
CA LEU A 81 -4.76 0.87 -3.83
C LEU A 81 -4.80 1.99 -2.79
N ASN A 82 -3.67 2.62 -2.46
CA ASN A 82 -3.63 3.74 -1.53
C ASN A 82 -4.39 4.96 -2.09
N GLU A 83 -4.24 5.28 -3.37
CA GLU A 83 -4.88 6.43 -4.00
C GLU A 83 -6.38 6.24 -4.26
N ASN A 84 -6.82 5.00 -4.53
CA ASN A 84 -8.19 4.73 -5.00
C ASN A 84 -9.04 3.94 -4.00
N ILE A 85 -8.41 3.26 -3.04
CA ILE A 85 -9.09 2.51 -1.96
C ILE A 85 -8.77 3.13 -0.59
N GLY A 86 -7.81 4.06 -0.50
CA GLY A 86 -7.58 4.89 0.66
C GLY A 86 -8.75 5.83 0.90
N GLY A 87 -9.69 5.38 1.74
CA GLY A 87 -10.69 6.23 2.34
C GLY A 87 -10.00 7.38 3.06
N GLY A 88 -10.05 8.56 2.46
CA GLY A 88 -9.78 9.80 3.16
C GLY A 88 -10.62 9.83 4.44
N GLU A 89 -10.06 10.40 5.50
CA GLU A 89 -10.82 10.71 6.69
C GLU A 89 -12.11 11.44 6.25
N VAL A 90 -13.27 10.87 6.55
CA VAL A 90 -14.55 11.53 6.26
C VAL A 90 -14.66 12.70 7.23
N THR A 91 -14.04 13.81 6.82
CA THR A 91 -14.11 15.09 7.51
C THR A 91 -15.44 15.75 7.21
N MET A 92 -15.93 16.59 8.12
CA MET A 92 -17.14 17.40 7.88
C MET A 92 -17.01 18.20 6.58
N ASP A 93 -15.83 18.75 6.29
CA ASP A 93 -15.55 19.48 5.05
C ASP A 93 -15.68 18.60 3.81
N SER A 94 -15.23 17.34 3.86
CA SER A 94 -15.39 16.39 2.75
C SER A 94 -16.87 16.06 2.50
N ILE A 95 -17.68 15.93 3.56
CA ILE A 95 -19.12 15.71 3.47
C ILE A 95 -19.81 16.94 2.86
N LEU A 96 -19.52 18.14 3.37
CA LEU A 96 -20.12 19.39 2.88
C LEU A 96 -19.75 19.63 1.42
N THR A 97 -18.49 19.39 1.05
CA THR A 97 -18.03 19.49 -0.35
C THR A 97 -18.78 18.51 -1.23
N ALA A 98 -18.89 17.24 -0.82
CA ALA A 98 -19.65 16.23 -1.56
C ALA A 98 -21.13 16.63 -1.72
N MET A 99 -21.76 17.20 -0.69
CA MET A 99 -23.13 17.71 -0.75
C MET A 99 -23.29 18.89 -1.71
N MET A 100 -22.33 19.82 -1.74
CA MET A 100 -22.35 20.96 -2.66
C MET A 100 -22.17 20.56 -4.13
N THR A 101 -21.48 19.45 -4.39
CA THR A 101 -21.24 18.94 -5.75
C THR A 101 -22.23 17.85 -6.18
N ALA A 102 -23.15 17.44 -5.31
CA ALA A 102 -24.07 16.34 -5.56
C ALA A 102 -25.10 16.67 -6.65
N THR A 103 -25.45 15.68 -7.49
CA THR A 103 -26.54 15.84 -8.46
C THR A 103 -27.91 15.87 -7.76
N PRO A 104 -28.96 16.44 -8.37
CA PRO A 104 -30.30 16.47 -7.78
C PRO A 104 -30.83 15.09 -7.36
N GLU A 105 -30.49 14.03 -8.11
CA GLU A 105 -30.87 12.65 -7.77
C GLU A 105 -30.15 12.13 -6.52
N GLN A 106 -28.86 12.44 -6.39
CA GLN A 106 -28.05 12.05 -5.22
C GLN A 106 -28.51 12.79 -3.95
N VAL A 107 -28.85 14.08 -4.07
CA VAL A 107 -29.44 14.86 -2.96
C VAL A 107 -30.77 14.26 -2.53
N THR A 108 -31.63 13.88 -3.47
CA THR A 108 -32.94 13.26 -3.19
C THR A 108 -32.79 11.93 -2.45
N LYS A 109 -31.83 11.08 -2.87
CA LYS A 109 -31.53 9.81 -2.18
C LYS A 109 -30.99 10.04 -0.76
N PHE A 110 -30.10 10.99 -0.57
CA PHE A 110 -29.57 11.35 0.76
C PHE A 110 -30.67 11.87 1.70
N MET A 111 -31.55 12.76 1.20
CA MET A 111 -32.73 13.22 1.95
C MET A 111 -33.67 12.06 2.32
N GLY A 112 -33.91 11.12 1.41
CA GLY A 112 -34.71 9.93 1.69
C GLY A 112 -34.14 9.07 2.82
N ILE A 113 -32.81 8.84 2.80
CA ILE A 113 -32.11 8.06 3.84
C ILE A 113 -32.17 8.77 5.20
N THR A 114 -31.86 10.08 5.24
CA THR A 114 -31.89 10.85 6.49
C THR A 114 -33.30 10.94 7.08
N GLN A 115 -34.33 11.08 6.23
CA GLN A 115 -35.72 11.09 6.67
C GLN A 115 -36.17 9.72 7.18
N ALA A 116 -35.77 8.62 6.51
CA ALA A 116 -36.04 7.27 6.98
C ALA A 116 -35.35 6.99 8.32
N TYR A 117 -34.11 7.42 8.49
CA TYR A 117 -33.39 7.34 9.76
C TYR A 117 -34.09 8.14 10.87
N LYS A 118 -34.54 9.37 10.57
CA LYS A 118 -35.28 10.21 11.50
C LYS A 118 -36.58 9.54 11.99
N VAL A 119 -37.33 8.93 11.07
CA VAL A 119 -38.55 8.17 11.42
C VAL A 119 -38.20 6.96 12.28
N ALA A 120 -37.19 6.19 11.91
CA ALA A 120 -36.74 5.03 12.67
C ALA A 120 -36.26 5.37 14.08
N VAL A 121 -35.63 6.54 14.27
CA VAL A 121 -35.18 7.03 15.58
C VAL A 121 -36.36 7.55 16.42
N TRP A 122 -37.34 8.22 15.80
CA TRP A 122 -38.53 8.71 16.50
C TRP A 122 -39.52 7.61 16.89
N GLU A 123 -39.59 6.53 16.12
CA GLU A 123 -40.39 5.34 16.43
C GLU A 123 -39.62 4.34 17.33
N SER A 124 -38.36 4.62 17.63
CA SER A 124 -37.57 3.81 18.55
C SER A 124 -37.97 4.09 20.00
N PRO A 125 -38.15 3.08 20.88
CA PRO A 125 -38.37 3.31 22.30
C PRO A 125 -37.22 4.13 22.88
N PHE A 126 -37.56 5.12 23.72
CA PHE A 126 -36.59 6.05 24.29
C PHE A 126 -35.45 5.29 24.99
N ASN A 127 -34.24 5.42 24.43
CA ASN A 127 -33.03 4.85 25.00
C ASN A 127 -32.21 5.97 25.64
N GLU A 128 -32.42 6.16 26.94
CA GLU A 128 -31.80 7.23 27.74
C GLU A 128 -30.27 7.21 27.65
N GLU A 129 -29.65 6.03 27.64
CA GLU A 129 -28.20 5.90 27.55
C GLU A 129 -27.65 6.36 26.19
N PHE A 130 -28.36 6.01 25.11
CA PHE A 130 -28.00 6.43 23.76
C PHE A 130 -28.07 7.96 23.63
N TYR A 131 -29.16 8.58 24.06
CA TYR A 131 -29.32 10.04 23.97
C TYR A 131 -28.40 10.79 24.95
N ALA A 132 -28.10 10.24 26.13
CA ALA A 132 -27.13 10.81 27.06
C ALA A 132 -25.68 10.69 26.54
N ALA A 133 -25.34 9.64 25.79
CA ALA A 133 -24.06 9.52 25.10
C ALA A 133 -23.97 10.50 23.93
N LEU A 134 -25.06 10.66 23.17
CA LEU A 134 -25.15 11.62 22.07
C LEU A 134 -24.97 13.07 22.55
N ALA A 135 -25.69 13.45 23.62
CA ALA A 135 -25.58 14.78 24.22
C ALA A 135 -24.19 15.08 24.78
N ARG A 136 -23.51 14.07 25.36
CA ARG A 136 -22.11 14.19 25.79
C ARG A 136 -21.16 14.39 24.61
N GLY A 137 -21.39 13.70 23.49
CA GLY A 137 -20.61 13.87 22.26
C GLY A 137 -20.76 15.29 21.67
N PHE A 138 -21.97 15.84 21.65
CA PHE A 138 -22.20 17.21 21.17
C PHE A 138 -21.68 18.29 22.13
N LYS A 139 -21.63 18.03 23.45
CA LYS A 139 -21.04 18.94 24.44
C LYS A 139 -19.53 19.14 24.24
N ILE A 140 -18.84 18.21 23.58
CA ILE A 140 -17.41 18.33 23.23
C ILE A 140 -17.20 19.24 22.00
N TRP A 141 -18.27 19.54 21.24
CA TRP A 141 -18.22 20.28 19.97
C TRP A 141 -18.92 21.66 19.98
N GLY A 142 -19.56 22.05 21.10
CA GLY A 142 -20.01 23.43 21.33
C GLY A 142 -19.01 24.19 22.22
N PRO A 143 -18.90 25.52 22.09
CA PRO A 143 -17.93 26.33 22.85
C PRO A 143 -18.01 26.14 24.37
#